data_AF-A0A3D3X3H9-F1
#
_entry.id   AF-A0A3D3X3H9-F1
#
_cell.length_a   1.000
_cell.length_b   1.000
_cell.length_c   1.000
_cell.angle_alpha   90.00
_cell.angle_beta   90.00
_cell.angle_gamma   90.00
#
_symmetry.space_group_name_H-M   'P 1'
#
loop_
_entity.id
_entity.type
_entity.pdbx_description
1 polymer ?
#
loop_
_entity_poly.entity_id
_entity_poly.type
_entity_poly.pdbx_seq_one_letter_code
_entity_poly.pdbx_strand_id
1 'polypeptide(L)'
;MGIINSSPEASLNASFSRWFPTSGEIAFISQSGSLGETVLEFFGEMGLGVSLFINMGNRAGLSENDFLTCLAADNRIRVIFLYLESFANPVEFRRLVEEVGQKKPIVVLKAGRTEAGAAAVA
;
A
#
# COMPACT_ATOMS: atom_id res chain seq x y z
N MET A 1 -6.27 10.32 3.15
CA MET A 1 -7.17 9.67 2.17
C MET A 1 -8.09 8.65 2.81
N GLY A 2 -7.59 7.69 3.61
CA GLY A 2 -8.43 6.71 4.30
C GLY A 2 -8.11 5.27 3.90
N ILE A 3 -9.08 4.38 4.04
CA ILE A 3 -8.93 2.93 3.74
C ILE A 3 -10.11 2.48 2.88
N ILE A 4 -9.84 1.58 1.94
CA ILE A 4 -10.87 0.89 1.15
C ILE A 4 -10.62 -0.61 1.25
N ASN A 5 -11.67 -1.37 1.50
CA ASN A 5 -11.67 -2.82 1.46
C ASN A 5 -12.81 -3.28 0.54
N SER A 6 -12.48 -3.67 -0.68
CA SER A 6 -13.46 -4.06 -1.71
C SER A 6 -13.82 -5.54 -1.66
N SER A 7 -13.26 -6.30 -0.70
CA SER A 7 -13.63 -7.71 -0.53
C SER A 7 -15.14 -7.85 -0.30
N PRO A 8 -15.80 -8.87 -0.86
CA PRO A 8 -17.25 -9.03 -0.75
C PRO A 8 -17.74 -9.11 0.70
N GLU A 9 -16.92 -9.62 1.62
CA GLU A 9 -17.28 -9.76 3.03
C GLU A 9 -17.30 -8.42 3.78
N ALA A 10 -16.53 -7.44 3.32
CA ALA A 10 -16.40 -6.14 4.00
C ALA A 10 -17.09 -5.01 3.23
N SER A 11 -16.84 -4.91 1.92
CA SER A 11 -17.36 -3.88 1.01
C SER A 11 -17.40 -2.47 1.62
N LEU A 12 -16.23 -1.98 2.06
CA LEU A 12 -16.08 -0.76 2.84
C LEU A 12 -15.25 0.28 2.10
N ASN A 13 -15.79 1.49 1.97
CA ASN A 13 -15.03 2.68 1.60
C ASN A 13 -15.02 3.66 2.78
N ALA A 14 -13.95 3.65 3.57
CA ALA A 14 -13.70 4.59 4.65
C ALA A 14 -12.64 5.62 4.21
N SER A 15 -12.84 6.17 3.01
CA SER A 15 -11.93 7.13 2.39
C SER A 15 -12.72 8.24 1.69
N PHE A 16 -12.01 9.28 1.24
CA PHE A 16 -12.57 10.30 0.35
C PHE A 16 -12.27 10.00 -1.13
N SER A 17 -11.82 8.78 -1.44
CA SER A 17 -11.56 8.36 -2.81
C SER A 17 -12.87 8.31 -3.60
N ARG A 18 -12.81 8.77 -4.84
CA ARG A 18 -13.93 8.65 -5.79
C ARG A 18 -14.01 7.26 -6.40
N TRP A 19 -12.94 6.49 -6.27
CA TRP A 19 -12.78 5.18 -6.87
C TRP A 19 -13.06 4.10 -5.83
N PHE A 20 -13.97 3.18 -6.18
CA PHE A 20 -14.12 1.93 -5.45
C PHE A 20 -13.61 0.81 -6.36
N PRO A 21 -12.40 0.26 -6.08
CA PRO A 21 -11.81 -0.73 -6.96
C PRO A 21 -12.63 -2.02 -6.95
N THR A 22 -12.57 -2.76 -8.05
CA THR A 22 -13.07 -4.13 -8.08
C THR A 22 -12.25 -4.99 -7.11
N SER A 23 -12.92 -5.92 -6.42
CA SER A 23 -12.23 -6.89 -5.58
C SER A 23 -11.24 -7.71 -6.42
N GLY A 24 -10.08 -7.98 -5.86
CA GLY A 24 -9.05 -8.80 -6.52
C GLY A 24 -8.03 -9.34 -5.53
N GLU A 25 -6.77 -9.35 -5.91
CA GLU A 25 -5.71 -9.97 -5.10
C GLU A 25 -4.60 -9.00 -4.71
N ILE A 26 -4.78 -7.72 -5.05
CA ILE A 26 -3.81 -6.65 -4.75
C ILE A 26 -4.16 -5.98 -3.43
N ALA A 27 -3.14 -5.82 -2.58
CA ALA A 27 -3.13 -4.81 -1.53
C ALA A 27 -2.24 -3.65 -1.95
N PHE A 28 -2.74 -2.42 -1.85
CA PHE A 28 -1.99 -1.21 -2.14
C PHE A 28 -1.90 -0.32 -0.90
N ILE A 29 -0.67 -0.06 -0.45
CA ILE A 29 -0.40 0.83 0.67
C ILE A 29 0.36 2.04 0.17
N SER A 30 -0.11 3.24 0.50
CA SER A 30 0.53 4.50 0.11
C SER A 30 0.76 5.42 1.30
N GLN A 31 1.93 6.07 1.34
CA GLN A 31 2.13 7.24 2.20
C GLN A 31 1.51 8.51 1.64
N SER A 32 1.61 8.71 0.32
CA SER A 32 1.06 9.90 -0.34
C SER A 32 -0.43 9.72 -0.61
N GLY A 33 -1.21 10.72 -0.21
CA GLY A 33 -2.65 10.73 -0.46
C GLY A 33 -3.00 10.94 -1.93
N SER A 34 -2.46 12.00 -2.54
CA SER A 34 -2.75 12.35 -3.93
C SER A 34 -2.22 11.31 -4.90
N LEU A 35 -0.98 10.86 -4.74
CA LEU A 35 -0.43 9.81 -5.59
C LEU A 35 -1.11 8.47 -5.34
N GLY A 36 -1.50 8.18 -4.10
CA GLY A 36 -2.30 7.00 -3.77
C GLY A 36 -3.62 6.96 -4.55
N GLU A 37 -4.34 8.09 -4.62
CA GLU A 37 -5.58 8.20 -5.41
C GLU A 37 -5.31 7.95 -6.91
N THR A 38 -4.28 8.59 -7.46
CA THR A 38 -3.94 8.46 -8.89
C THR A 38 -3.52 7.03 -9.26
N VAL A 39 -2.74 6.36 -8.41
CA VAL A 39 -2.34 4.97 -8.67
C VAL A 39 -3.52 4.01 -8.52
N LEU A 40 -4.41 4.28 -7.56
CA LEU A 40 -5.64 3.49 -7.39
C LEU A 40 -6.55 3.60 -8.62
N GLU A 41 -6.69 4.79 -9.19
CA GLU A 41 -7.38 5.04 -10.47
C GLU A 41 -6.72 4.23 -11.60
N PHE A 42 -5.40 4.31 -11.76
CA PHE A 42 -4.68 3.55 -12.78
C PHE A 42 -4.86 2.03 -12.65
N PHE A 43 -4.90 1.49 -11.43
CA PHE A 43 -5.21 0.08 -11.24
C PHE A 43 -6.60 -0.28 -11.77
N GLY A 44 -7.60 0.57 -11.52
CA GLY A 44 -8.94 0.42 -12.10
C GLY A 44 -8.94 0.44 -13.63
N GLU A 45 -8.25 1.42 -14.23
CA GLU A 45 -8.14 1.54 -15.70
C GLU A 45 -7.44 0.34 -16.35
N MET A 46 -6.47 -0.26 -15.66
CA MET A 46 -5.75 -1.46 -16.11
C MET A 46 -6.52 -2.77 -15.85
N GLY A 47 -7.70 -2.71 -15.22
CA GLY A 47 -8.46 -3.90 -14.83
C GLY A 47 -7.82 -4.70 -13.69
N LEU A 48 -6.95 -4.08 -12.90
CA LEU A 48 -6.29 -4.69 -11.75
C LEU A 48 -7.18 -4.58 -10.51
N GLY A 49 -7.65 -5.72 -10.00
CA GLY A 49 -8.51 -5.76 -8.82
C GLY A 49 -7.73 -5.53 -7.52
N VAL A 50 -8.11 -4.50 -6.77
CA VAL A 50 -7.50 -4.09 -5.50
C VAL A 50 -8.46 -4.41 -4.38
N SER A 51 -8.13 -5.41 -3.56
CA SER A 51 -8.94 -5.84 -2.41
C SER A 51 -8.76 -4.97 -1.17
N LEU A 52 -7.58 -4.35 -1.03
CA LEU A 52 -7.28 -3.49 0.10
C LEU A 52 -6.45 -2.29 -0.36
N PHE A 53 -6.94 -1.08 -0.11
CA PHE A 53 -6.18 0.16 -0.24
C PHE A 53 -6.04 0.83 1.13
N ILE A 54 -4.83 1.20 1.50
CA ILE A 54 -4.54 1.89 2.75
C ILE A 54 -3.67 3.11 2.47
N ASN A 55 -4.16 4.28 2.83
CA ASN A 55 -3.34 5.48 2.86
C ASN A 55 -2.88 5.80 4.29
N MET A 56 -1.59 5.59 4.57
CA MET A 56 -0.97 5.78 5.87
C MET A 56 -0.68 7.25 6.22
N GLY A 57 -0.58 8.12 5.21
CA GLY A 57 -0.18 9.51 5.43
C GLY A 57 1.16 9.61 6.15
N ASN A 58 1.18 10.39 7.24
CA ASN A 58 2.36 10.64 8.06
C ASN A 58 2.76 9.47 8.99
N ARG A 59 2.02 8.34 8.99
CA ARG A 59 2.27 7.18 9.87
C ARG A 59 2.28 7.53 11.37
N ALA A 60 1.34 8.36 11.81
CA ALA A 60 1.25 8.76 13.23
C ALA A 60 0.83 7.62 14.19
N GLY A 61 0.31 6.51 13.68
CA GLY A 61 -0.14 5.37 14.48
C GLY A 61 0.42 4.04 13.98
N LEU A 62 -0.02 3.62 12.79
CA LEU A 62 0.46 2.41 12.13
C LEU A 62 1.42 2.74 10.98
N SER A 63 2.30 1.80 10.68
CA SER A 63 3.35 1.89 9.67
C SER A 63 3.21 0.79 8.60
N GLU A 64 4.03 0.89 7.55
CA GLU A 64 4.11 -0.14 6.52
C GLU A 64 4.46 -1.53 7.09
N ASN A 65 5.19 -1.61 8.20
CA ASN A 65 5.58 -2.86 8.84
C ASN A 65 4.38 -3.57 9.49
N ASP A 66 3.49 -2.81 10.12
CA ASP A 66 2.28 -3.33 10.75
C ASP A 66 1.35 -3.93 9.69
N PHE A 67 1.21 -3.22 8.57
CA PHE A 67 0.38 -3.69 7.45
C PHE A 67 1.02 -4.87 6.72
N LEU A 68 2.34 -4.90 6.51
CA LEU A 68 3.02 -6.09 5.96
C LEU A 68 2.81 -7.33 6.83
N THR A 69 2.87 -7.17 8.16
CA THR A 69 2.62 -8.26 9.11
C THR A 69 1.18 -8.78 8.99
N CYS A 70 0.19 -7.88 8.93
CA CYS A 70 -1.21 -8.24 8.72
C CYS A 70 -1.43 -8.94 7.36
N LEU A 71 -0.88 -8.35 6.29
CA LEU A 71 -1.00 -8.86 4.93
C LEU A 71 -0.26 -10.17 4.71
N ALA A 72 0.73 -10.51 5.52
CA ALA A 72 1.39 -11.81 5.48
C ALA A 72 0.36 -12.95 5.70
N ALA A 73 -0.59 -12.75 6.61
CA ALA A 73 -1.60 -13.74 6.99
C ALA A 73 -2.85 -13.74 6.09
N ASP A 74 -3.13 -12.65 5.33
CA ASP A 74 -4.31 -12.59 4.46
C ASP A 74 -4.10 -13.39 3.16
N ASN A 75 -4.72 -14.56 3.06
CA ASN A 75 -4.59 -15.45 1.90
C ASN A 75 -5.26 -14.91 0.62
N ARG A 76 -6.15 -13.91 0.74
CA ARG A 76 -6.81 -13.28 -0.42
C ARG A 76 -5.85 -12.36 -1.17
N ILE A 77 -4.83 -11.86 -0.50
CA ILE A 77 -3.82 -10.98 -1.08
C ILE A 77 -2.67 -11.81 -1.63
N ARG A 78 -2.42 -11.64 -2.93
CA ARG A 78 -1.34 -12.32 -3.67
C ARG A 78 -0.19 -11.37 -4.02
N VAL A 79 -0.46 -10.08 -4.16
CA VAL A 79 0.55 -9.07 -4.51
C VAL A 79 0.39 -7.84 -3.62
N ILE A 80 1.50 -7.29 -3.14
CA ILE A 80 1.52 -6.09 -2.30
C ILE A 80 2.25 -4.97 -3.05
N PHE A 81 1.56 -3.85 -3.26
CA PHE A 81 2.14 -2.62 -3.79
C PHE A 81 2.34 -1.62 -2.66
N LEU A 82 3.52 -1.00 -2.62
CA LEU A 82 3.89 0.00 -1.63
C LEU A 82 4.36 1.26 -2.34
N TYR A 83 3.81 2.42 -1.96
CA TYR A 83 4.42 3.71 -2.23
C TYR A 83 4.98 4.29 -0.93
N LEU A 84 6.30 4.47 -0.88
CA LEU A 84 7.02 4.89 0.33
C LEU A 84 7.92 6.09 0.03
N GLU A 85 7.83 7.11 0.86
CA GLU A 85 8.71 8.29 0.89
C GLU A 85 9.87 8.07 1.85
N SER A 86 9.64 7.38 2.96
CA SER A 86 10.64 6.97 3.94
C SER A 86 10.22 5.66 4.60
N PHE A 87 11.01 5.13 5.54
CA PHE A 87 10.69 3.90 6.27
C PHE A 87 10.63 4.20 7.77
N ALA A 88 9.64 3.66 8.48
CA ALA A 88 9.50 3.81 9.92
C ALA A 88 10.63 3.06 10.66
N ASN A 89 10.85 1.80 10.30
CA ASN A 89 11.99 1.00 10.77
C ASN A 89 12.55 0.20 9.58
N PRO A 90 13.63 0.67 8.94
CA PRO A 90 14.21 0.01 7.76
C PRO A 90 14.71 -1.42 8.02
N VAL A 91 15.19 -1.72 9.22
CA VAL A 91 15.72 -3.05 9.58
C VAL A 91 14.57 -4.05 9.62
N GLU A 92 13.50 -3.69 10.31
CA GLU A 92 12.31 -4.52 10.39
C GLU A 92 11.59 -4.63 9.04
N PHE A 93 11.51 -3.52 8.29
CA PHE A 93 10.97 -3.52 6.94
C PHE A 93 11.68 -4.53 6.03
N ARG A 94 13.02 -4.53 6.05
CA ARG A 94 13.82 -5.49 5.29
C ARG A 94 13.50 -6.92 5.69
N ARG A 95 13.45 -7.22 7.00
CA ARG A 95 13.13 -8.55 7.52
C ARG A 95 11.76 -9.02 7.04
N LEU A 96 10.74 -8.15 7.15
CA LEU A 96 9.38 -8.45 6.72
C LEU A 96 9.27 -8.64 5.21
N VAL A 97 9.91 -7.81 4.41
CA VAL A 97 9.90 -7.97 2.95
C VAL A 97 10.59 -9.26 2.52
N GLU A 98 11.70 -9.64 3.16
CA GLU A 98 12.38 -10.91 2.89
C GLU A 98 11.50 -12.12 3.24
N GLU A 99 10.76 -12.07 4.35
CA GLU A 99 9.86 -13.13 4.83
C GLU A 99 8.59 -13.23 3.98
N VAL A 100 7.85 -12.13 3.82
CA VAL A 100 6.58 -12.07 3.09
C VAL A 100 6.82 -12.26 1.60
N GLY A 101 7.93 -11.72 1.07
CA GLY A 101 8.36 -11.83 -0.32
C GLY A 101 8.56 -13.25 -0.81
N GLN A 102 8.83 -14.22 0.07
CA GLN A 102 8.91 -15.64 -0.31
C GLN A 102 7.59 -16.21 -0.82
N LYS A 103 6.47 -15.63 -0.40
CA LYS A 103 5.11 -16.13 -0.70
C LYS A 103 4.31 -15.17 -1.58
N LYS A 104 4.53 -13.87 -1.42
CA LYS A 104 3.74 -12.79 -2.02
C LYS A 104 4.69 -11.75 -2.61
N PRO A 105 4.70 -11.53 -3.94
CA PRO A 105 5.51 -10.47 -4.53
C PRO A 105 5.19 -9.11 -3.92
N ILE A 106 6.24 -8.35 -3.61
CA ILE A 106 6.15 -6.99 -3.07
C ILE A 106 6.79 -6.04 -4.08
N VAL A 107 6.02 -5.06 -4.55
CA VAL A 107 6.49 -4.01 -5.47
C VAL A 107 6.54 -2.69 -4.72
N VAL A 108 7.73 -2.08 -4.67
CA VAL A 108 7.93 -0.81 -3.94
C VAL A 108 8.30 0.30 -4.90
N LEU A 109 7.44 1.32 -4.95
CA LEU A 109 7.78 2.62 -5.54
C LEU A 109 8.34 3.51 -4.43
N LYS A 110 9.67 3.57 -4.34
CA LYS A 110 10.40 4.44 -3.40
C LYS A 110 10.59 5.84 -4.00
N ALA A 111 9.99 6.85 -3.37
CA ALA A 111 10.27 8.25 -3.68
C ALA A 111 11.59 8.72 -3.06
N GLY A 112 12.15 9.83 -3.53
CA GLY A 112 13.36 10.42 -2.93
C GLY A 112 14.59 9.49 -2.93
N ARG A 113 14.89 8.84 -4.06
CA ARG A 113 16.03 7.90 -4.20
C ARG A 113 17.40 8.58 -4.36
N THR A 114 17.39 9.90 -4.59
CA THR A 114 18.59 10.74 -4.70
C THR A 114 18.67 11.66 -3.48
N GLU A 115 19.83 12.22 -3.16
CA GLU A 115 19.96 13.16 -2.03
C GLU A 115 19.01 14.35 -2.17
N ALA A 116 18.97 14.98 -3.35
CA ALA A 116 18.06 16.07 -3.65
C ALA A 116 16.58 15.64 -3.55
N GLY A 117 16.25 14.43 -4.02
CA GLY A 117 14.90 13.88 -3.93
C GLY A 117 14.51 13.53 -2.51
N ALA A 118 15.43 13.05 -1.67
CA ALA A 118 15.19 12.76 -0.27
C ALA A 118 14.91 14.04 0.51
N ALA A 119 15.65 15.12 0.25
CA ALA A 119 15.40 16.44 0.84
C ALA A 119 14.04 17.03 0.42
N ALA A 120 13.57 16.73 -0.80
CA ALA A 120 12.29 17.24 -1.31
C ALA A 120 11.06 16.52 -0.73
N VAL A 121 11.22 15.33 -0.15
CA VAL A 121 10.13 14.52 0.44
C VAL A 121 10.25 14.40 1.97
N ALA A 122 11.19 15.11 2.57
CA ALA A 122 11.42 15.14 4.01
C ALA A 122 10.42 16.03 4.76
#